data_AF-A0A2N1RCG3-F1
#
_entry.id   AF-A0A2N1RCG3-F1
#
_cell.length_a   1.000
_cell.length_b   1.000
_cell.length_c   1.000
_cell.angle_alpha   90.00
_cell.angle_beta   90.00
_cell.angle_gamma   90.00
#
_symmetry.space_group_name_H-M   'P 1'
#
loop_
_entity.id
_entity.type
_entity.pdbx_description
1 polymer ?
#
loop_
_entity_poly.entity_id
_entity_poly.type
_entity_poly.pdbx_seq_one_letter_code
_entity_poly.pdbx_strand_id
1 'polypeptide(L)'
;HIDRPANSVTANLGFLPDLPYSAVESIAMPPTVETLGYTVTQGSDAHYIEHIGRRRCFIESASDGFSGLRSALAAGAVSYLGF
;
A
#
# COMPACT_ATOMS: atom_id res chain seq x y z
N HIS A 1 4.01 -5.54 0.07
CA HIS A 1 3.01 -6.45 -0.53
C HIS A 1 2.43 -7.45 0.49
N ILE A 2 1.15 -7.31 0.83
CA ILE A 2 0.46 -8.23 1.74
C ILE A 2 -0.26 -9.37 1.04
N ASP A 3 -0.62 -9.23 -0.24
CA ASP A 3 -1.58 -10.09 -0.98
C ASP A 3 -1.03 -10.65 -2.30
N ARG A 4 0.24 -10.39 -2.65
CA ARG A 4 0.84 -10.96 -3.87
C ARG A 4 0.87 -12.50 -3.79
N PRO A 5 0.55 -13.24 -4.86
CA PRO A 5 0.53 -14.72 -4.83
C PRO A 5 1.85 -15.39 -4.44
N ALA A 6 2.97 -14.72 -4.69
CA ALA A 6 4.30 -15.14 -4.27
C ALA A 6 5.04 -13.95 -3.64
N ASN A 7 5.93 -14.22 -2.68
CA ASN A 7 6.75 -13.21 -2.01
C ASN A 7 5.94 -12.10 -1.30
N SER A 8 4.71 -12.41 -0.85
CA SER A 8 3.95 -11.56 0.08
C SER A 8 3.99 -12.11 1.49
N VAL A 9 3.60 -11.27 2.44
CA VAL A 9 3.44 -11.67 3.84
C VAL A 9 2.42 -12.82 3.97
N THR A 10 1.24 -12.72 3.36
CA THR A 10 0.22 -13.77 3.48
C THR A 10 0.59 -15.05 2.74
N ALA A 11 1.30 -14.98 1.61
CA ALA A 11 1.78 -16.17 0.91
C ALA A 11 2.84 -16.96 1.71
N ASN A 12 3.58 -16.30 2.61
CA ASN A 12 4.63 -16.95 3.41
C ASN A 12 4.16 -17.30 4.82
N LEU A 13 3.40 -16.43 5.48
CA LEU A 13 3.01 -16.56 6.88
C LEU A 13 1.54 -16.94 7.07
N GLY A 14 0.69 -16.74 6.06
CA GLY A 14 -0.76 -16.94 6.14
C GLY A 14 -1.53 -15.79 6.80
N PHE A 15 -0.84 -14.81 7.40
CA PHE A 15 -1.45 -13.65 8.06
C PHE A 15 -0.50 -12.45 8.05
N LEU A 16 -1.03 -11.24 8.29
CA LEU A 16 -0.26 -10.03 8.54
C LEU A 16 0.12 -9.98 10.03
N PRO A 17 1.42 -10.03 10.41
CA PRO A 17 1.81 -9.87 11.81
C PRO A 17 1.43 -8.51 12.37
N ASP A 18 1.00 -8.46 13.62
CA ASP A 18 0.75 -7.20 14.33
C ASP A 18 2.08 -6.57 14.73
N LEU A 19 2.60 -5.71 13.85
CA LEU A 19 3.87 -4.99 13.98
C LEU A 19 3.64 -3.53 13.59
N PRO A 20 4.50 -2.58 14.03
CA PRO A 20 4.23 -1.14 13.89
C PRO A 20 4.46 -0.61 12.46
N TYR A 21 3.70 -1.10 11.49
CA TYR A 21 3.71 -0.61 10.12
C TYR A 21 3.04 0.77 10.05
N SER A 22 3.59 1.67 9.24
CA SER A 22 2.92 2.95 8.95
C SER A 22 1.84 2.82 7.88
N ALA A 23 1.98 1.81 7.02
CA ALA A 23 1.06 1.47 5.94
C ALA A 23 1.39 0.06 5.44
N VAL A 24 0.45 -0.55 4.74
CA VAL A 24 0.65 -1.82 4.02
C VAL A 24 0.46 -1.60 2.52
N GLU A 25 1.03 -2.47 1.70
CA GLU A 25 0.90 -2.39 0.25
C GLU A 25 0.13 -3.59 -0.28
N SER A 26 -0.94 -3.35 -1.03
CA SER A 26 -1.81 -4.36 -1.66
C SER A 26 -1.72 -4.28 -3.19
N ILE A 27 -1.63 -5.42 -3.86
CA ILE A 27 -1.69 -5.48 -5.32
C ILE A 27 -3.14 -5.42 -5.85
N ALA A 28 -4.11 -5.88 -5.07
CA ALA A 28 -5.53 -5.81 -5.37
C ALA A 28 -6.20 -4.65 -4.62
N MET A 29 -7.19 -4.03 -5.26
CA MET A 29 -8.13 -3.10 -4.63
C MET A 29 -9.56 -3.55 -4.97
N PRO A 30 -10.48 -3.60 -3.99
CA PRO A 30 -10.21 -3.56 -2.55
C PRO A 30 -9.25 -4.69 -2.11
N PRO A 31 -8.53 -4.54 -0.98
CA PRO A 31 -7.65 -5.59 -0.47
C PRO A 31 -8.41 -6.89 -0.23
N THR A 32 -7.82 -8.02 -0.61
CA THR A 32 -8.43 -9.34 -0.45
C THR A 32 -7.98 -10.07 0.81
N VAL A 33 -7.15 -9.42 1.63
CA VAL A 33 -6.61 -9.95 2.88
C VAL A 33 -6.77 -8.92 4.00
N GLU A 34 -6.75 -9.38 5.24
CA GLU A 34 -6.85 -8.50 6.42
C GLU A 34 -5.69 -7.49 6.44
N THR A 35 -6.04 -6.23 6.69
CA THR A 35 -5.10 -5.09 6.71
C THR A 35 -4.82 -4.60 8.11
N LEU A 36 -5.51 -5.12 9.13
CA LEU A 36 -5.45 -4.69 10.52
C LEU A 36 -5.77 -3.18 10.69
N GLY A 37 -6.54 -2.62 9.76
CA GLY A 37 -6.87 -1.20 9.74
C GLY A 37 -5.71 -0.28 9.29
N TYR A 38 -4.57 -0.82 8.84
CA TYR A 38 -3.51 -0.01 8.28
C TYR A 38 -3.93 0.62 6.95
N THR A 39 -3.48 1.86 6.74
CA THR A 39 -3.59 2.52 5.45
C THR A 39 -2.98 1.66 4.35
N VAL A 40 -3.76 1.44 3.29
CA VAL A 40 -3.33 0.63 2.16
C VAL A 40 -2.72 1.54 1.10
N THR A 41 -1.62 1.10 0.51
CA THR A 41 -0.94 1.78 -0.60
C THR A 41 -0.84 0.83 -1.78
N GLN A 42 -0.60 1.40 -2.97
CA GLN A 42 -0.27 0.64 -4.17
C GLN A 42 1.01 1.17 -4.81
N GLY A 43 2.00 0.30 -4.96
CA GLY A 43 3.20 0.54 -5.74
C GLY A 43 3.28 -0.37 -6.97
N SER A 44 4.07 0.08 -7.94
CA SER A 44 4.27 -0.63 -9.19
C SER A 44 5.28 -1.78 -9.10
N ASP A 45 6.22 -1.71 -8.14
CA ASP A 45 7.36 -2.65 -8.03
C ASP A 45 8.09 -2.83 -9.38
N ALA A 46 8.27 -1.72 -10.09
CA ALA A 46 8.70 -1.71 -11.48
C ALA A 46 10.19 -2.09 -11.61
N HIS A 47 10.46 -3.19 -12.32
CA HIS A 47 11.79 -3.62 -12.75
C HIS A 47 12.04 -3.36 -14.26
N TYR A 48 11.01 -2.88 -14.97
CA TYR A 48 11.02 -2.50 -16.38
C TYR A 48 10.33 -1.13 -16.53
N ILE A 49 10.76 -0.33 -17.51
CA ILE A 49 10.26 1.05 -17.69
C ILE A 49 8.74 1.06 -17.95
N GLU A 50 8.26 0.09 -18.71
CA GLU A 50 6.85 -0.08 -19.07
C GLU A 50 5.96 -0.38 -17.86
N HIS A 51 6.55 -0.81 -16.74
CA HIS A 51 5.83 -1.10 -15.51
C HIS A 51 5.71 0.11 -14.57
N ILE A 52 6.39 1.23 -14.85
CA ILE A 52 6.32 2.43 -14.02
C ILE A 52 4.85 2.90 -13.94
N GLY A 53 4.34 3.03 -12.71
CA GLY A 53 2.97 3.50 -12.44
C GLY A 53 1.86 2.53 -12.85
N ARG A 54 2.18 1.27 -13.21
CA ARG A 54 1.20 0.23 -13.55
C ARG A 54 0.16 0.01 -12.44
N ARG A 55 0.61 0.05 -11.19
CA ARG A 55 -0.22 0.24 -9.99
C ARG A 55 0.24 1.51 -9.30
N ARG A 56 -0.71 2.28 -8.78
CA ARG A 56 -0.46 3.57 -8.15
C ARG A 56 -1.61 3.91 -7.20
N CYS A 57 -1.33 4.74 -6.22
CA CYS A 57 -2.31 5.40 -5.37
C CYS A 57 -2.03 6.90 -5.36
N PHE A 58 -2.99 7.69 -4.89
CA PHE A 58 -2.85 9.12 -4.68
C PHE A 58 -2.89 9.39 -3.18
N ILE A 59 -1.98 10.25 -2.72
CA ILE A 59 -1.83 10.59 -1.31
C ILE A 59 -2.09 12.08 -1.18
N GLU A 60 -3.14 12.44 -0.45
CA GLU A 60 -3.50 13.83 -0.20
C GLU A 60 -2.77 14.33 1.05
N SER A 61 -2.04 15.44 0.93
CA SER A 61 -1.24 16.00 2.03
C SER A 61 -1.37 17.52 2.09
N ALA A 62 -1.52 18.06 3.30
CA ALA A 62 -1.56 19.51 3.54
C ALA A 62 -0.18 20.17 3.46
N SER A 63 0.90 19.38 3.44
CA SER A 63 2.28 19.87 3.34
C SER A 63 3.12 18.99 2.44
N ASP A 64 4.15 19.60 1.85
CA ASP A 64 5.10 18.89 1.00
C ASP A 64 6.12 18.07 1.80
N GLY A 65 6.75 17.12 1.11
CA GLY A 65 7.87 16.34 1.63
C GLY A 65 7.46 15.21 2.57
N PHE A 66 8.44 14.69 3.30
CA PHE A 66 8.30 13.47 4.09
C PHE A 66 7.33 13.59 5.27
N SER A 67 7.30 14.75 5.94
CA SER A 67 6.40 14.98 7.08
C SER A 67 4.94 14.95 6.65
N GLY A 68 4.62 15.58 5.51
CA GLY A 68 3.30 15.52 4.90
C GLY A 68 2.87 14.10 4.55
N LEU A 69 3.75 13.36 3.84
CA LEU A 69 3.52 11.95 3.51
C LEU A 69 3.23 11.10 4.75
N ARG A 70 4.03 11.25 5.82
CA ARG A 70 3.85 10.50 7.06
C ARG A 70 2.49 10.78 7.69
N SER A 71 2.10 12.05 7.79
CA SER A 71 0.80 12.44 8.36
C SER A 71 -0.37 11.94 7.50
N ALA A 72 -0.26 12.02 6.18
CA ALA A 72 -1.27 11.52 5.26
C ALA A 72 -1.49 10.01 5.39
N LEU A 73 -0.40 9.23 5.49
CA LEU A 73 -0.50 7.78 5.73
C LEU A 73 -1.13 7.47 7.09
N ALA A 74 -0.79 8.21 8.15
CA ALA A 74 -1.40 8.03 9.46
C ALA A 74 -2.90 8.37 9.48
N ALA A 75 -3.33 9.29 8.62
CA ALA A 75 -4.73 9.71 8.49
C ALA A 75 -5.56 8.86 7.50
N GLY A 76 -4.94 7.90 6.80
CA GLY A 76 -5.63 7.13 5.76
C GLY A 76 -5.99 7.95 4.52
N ALA A 77 -5.28 9.06 4.27
CA ALA A 77 -5.56 9.98 3.15
C ALA A 77 -5.03 9.44 1.81
N VAL A 78 -5.44 8.21 1.45
CA VAL A 78 -5.02 7.49 0.25
C VAL A 78 -6.24 7.13 -0.60
N SER A 79 -6.15 7.36 -1.91
CA SER A 79 -7.16 6.98 -2.90
C SER A 79 -6.54 6.22 -4.08
N TYR A 80 -7.38 5.57 -4.88
CA TYR A 80 -6.96 4.61 -5.91
C TYR A 80 -7.67 4.88 -7.24
N LEU A 81 -7.10 4.41 -8.34
CA LEU A 81 -7.78 4.46 -9.65
C LEU A 81 -8.86 3.39 -9.73
N GLY A 82 -10.09 3.79 -10.06
CA GLY A 82 -11.16 2.87 -10.47
C GLY A 82 -11.99 2.28 -9.33
N PHE A 83 -11.96 2.87 -8.13
CA PHE A 83 -12.85 2.58 -7.01
C PHE A 83 -13.29 3.87 -6.33
#